data_AF-A0A016VIU6-F1
#
_entry.id   AF-A0A016VIU6-F1
#
_cell.length_a   1.000
_cell.length_b   1.000
_cell.length_c   1.000
_cell.angle_alpha   90.00
_cell.angle_beta   90.00
_cell.angle_gamma   90.00
#
_symmetry.space_group_name_H-M   'P 1'
#
loop_
_entity.id
_entity.type
_entity.pdbx_description
1 polymer ?
#
loop_
_entity_poly.entity_id
_entity_poly.type
_entity_poly.pdbx_seq_one_letter_code
_entity_poly.pdbx_strand_id
1 'polypeptide(L)'
;MRTLIAVLALCALTYTKNCPKMIKKITQRKIDNVNTVAFVTVTNATEKGKKKVYDLLYETYFDVNDKPAPRQWSVRRTITIECDRVKLRVGDDYFLGCKSENTDCKFVRPYGDLTTTENKLLKLQ
;
A
#
# COMPACT_ATOMS: atom_id res chain seq x y z
N MET A 1 12.59 53.82 -5.55
CA MET A 1 13.01 52.43 -5.81
C MET A 1 12.11 51.51 -4.99
N ARG A 2 11.24 50.73 -5.64
CA ARG A 2 10.31 49.79 -4.96
C ARG A 2 10.98 48.42 -4.95
N THR A 3 11.38 47.95 -3.77
CA THR A 3 11.93 46.62 -3.56
C THR A 3 10.79 45.60 -3.62
N LEU A 4 10.74 44.84 -4.72
CA LEU A 4 9.91 43.65 -4.85
C LEU A 4 10.54 42.53 -4.03
N ILE A 5 9.94 42.21 -2.88
CA ILE A 5 10.27 41.02 -2.10
C ILE A 5 9.62 39.83 -2.81
N ALA A 6 10.42 39.09 -3.57
CA ALA A 6 10.03 37.81 -4.14
C ALA A 6 9.90 36.79 -3.01
N VAL A 7 8.66 36.48 -2.62
CA VAL A 7 8.35 35.41 -1.67
C VAL A 7 8.56 34.08 -2.40
N LEU A 8 9.73 33.47 -2.20
CA LEU A 8 9.96 32.06 -2.54
C LEU A 8 9.09 31.20 -1.62
N ALA A 9 7.91 30.84 -2.10
CA ALA A 9 7.12 29.78 -1.51
C ALA A 9 7.88 28.45 -1.74
N LEU A 10 8.69 28.04 -0.76
CA LEU A 10 9.19 26.67 -0.71
C LEU A 10 8.00 25.73 -0.53
N CYS A 11 7.55 25.12 -1.62
CA CYS A 11 6.74 23.91 -1.55
C CYS A 11 7.58 22.83 -0.86
N ALA A 12 7.43 22.71 0.46
CA ALA A 12 7.90 21.57 1.20
C ALA A 12 7.15 20.34 0.65
N LEU A 13 7.80 19.61 -0.25
CA LEU A 13 7.40 18.26 -0.62
C LEU A 13 7.52 17.42 0.66
N THR A 14 6.46 17.41 1.46
CA THR A 14 6.33 16.46 2.55
C THR A 14 6.18 15.09 1.89
N TYR A 15 7.29 14.39 1.71
CA TYR A 15 7.26 12.97 1.36
C TYR A 15 6.42 12.28 2.43
N THR A 16 5.20 11.92 2.08
CA THR A 16 4.31 11.23 3.01
C THR A 16 4.96 9.92 3.36
N LYS A 17 5.40 9.77 4.62
CA LYS A 17 5.93 8.52 5.14
C LYS A 17 4.98 7.37 4.78
N ASN A 18 5.51 6.27 4.24
CA ASN A 18 4.71 5.11 3.92
C ASN A 18 4.16 4.49 5.22
N CYS A 19 2.92 4.83 5.54
CA CYS A 19 2.23 4.40 6.75
C CYS A 19 0.79 3.99 6.39
N PRO A 20 0.63 2.79 5.80
CA PRO A 20 -0.70 2.29 5.49
C PRO A 20 -1.53 2.10 6.77
N LYS A 21 -2.86 2.14 6.64
CA LYS A 21 -3.75 1.75 7.73
C LYS A 21 -4.01 0.25 7.68
N MET A 22 -3.91 -0.45 8.81
CA MET A 22 -4.45 -1.80 8.93
C MET A 22 -5.99 -1.71 8.94
N ILE A 23 -6.66 -2.38 7.99
CA ILE A 23 -8.11 -2.29 7.81
C ILE A 23 -8.78 -3.64 8.02
N LYS A 24 -10.02 -3.60 8.53
CA LYS A 24 -10.88 -4.78 8.73
C LYS A 24 -11.77 -5.13 7.53
N LYS A 25 -11.88 -4.24 6.54
CA LYS A 25 -12.72 -4.43 5.36
C LYS A 25 -12.26 -3.54 4.20
N ILE A 26 -12.12 -4.10 3.01
CA ILE A 26 -11.97 -3.36 1.76
C ILE A 26 -13.34 -2.85 1.33
N THR A 27 -13.41 -1.58 0.97
CA THR A 27 -14.61 -0.93 0.47
C THR A 27 -14.28 -0.22 -0.84
N GLN A 28 -15.29 0.05 -1.68
CA GLN A 28 -15.08 0.76 -2.95
C GLN A 28 -14.31 2.06 -2.74
N ARG A 29 -14.70 2.89 -1.76
CA ARG A 29 -13.98 4.13 -1.40
C ARG A 29 -12.48 3.94 -1.13
N LYS A 30 -12.06 2.78 -0.60
CA LYS A 30 -10.62 2.49 -0.38
C LYS A 30 -9.93 2.11 -1.69
N ILE A 31 -10.62 1.37 -2.56
CA ILE A 31 -10.17 1.02 -3.90
C ILE A 31 -10.04 2.29 -4.76
N ASP A 32 -11.01 3.20 -4.71
CA ASP A 32 -11.01 4.48 -5.43
C ASP A 32 -9.80 5.36 -5.09
N ASN A 33 -9.23 5.20 -3.88
CA ASN A 33 -8.11 5.99 -3.38
C ASN A 33 -6.73 5.36 -3.65
N VAL A 34 -6.66 4.26 -4.40
CA VAL A 34 -5.42 3.57 -4.75
C VAL A 34 -5.34 3.31 -6.25
N ASN A 35 -4.13 3.11 -6.76
CA ASN A 35 -3.90 2.77 -8.16
C ASN A 35 -3.75 1.26 -8.36
N THR A 36 -3.34 0.54 -7.32
CA THR A 36 -3.14 -0.90 -7.35
C THR A 36 -3.68 -1.53 -6.07
N VAL A 37 -4.23 -2.73 -6.21
CA VAL A 37 -4.46 -3.65 -5.10
C VAL A 37 -3.74 -4.95 -5.44
N ALA A 38 -2.92 -5.44 -4.51
CA ALA A 38 -2.14 -6.67 -4.69
C ALA A 38 -2.33 -7.61 -3.50
N PHE A 39 -2.34 -8.91 -3.79
CA PHE A 39 -2.21 -9.99 -2.83
C PHE A 39 -0.72 -10.31 -2.65
N VAL A 40 -0.25 -10.27 -1.41
CA VAL A 40 1.16 -10.48 -1.08
C VAL A 40 1.34 -11.39 0.12
N THR A 41 2.42 -12.16 0.12
CA THR A 41 2.90 -12.92 1.27
C THR A 41 4.12 -12.24 1.87
N VAL A 42 4.17 -12.10 3.20
CA VAL A 42 5.37 -11.58 3.88
C VAL A 42 6.38 -12.70 4.05
N THR A 43 7.52 -12.59 3.36
CA THR A 43 8.56 -13.62 3.37
C THR A 43 9.66 -13.34 4.40
N ASN A 44 9.88 -12.08 4.75
CA ASN A 44 10.86 -11.69 5.74
C ASN A 44 10.47 -10.36 6.40
N ALA A 45 10.98 -10.12 7.61
CA ALA A 45 10.82 -8.87 8.34
C ALA A 45 12.14 -8.49 9.01
N THR A 46 12.58 -7.25 8.78
CA THR A 46 13.78 -6.68 9.40
C THR A 46 13.46 -5.33 10.01
N GLU A 47 13.86 -5.12 11.26
CA GLU A 47 13.76 -3.80 11.89
C GLU A 47 15.07 -3.03 11.70
N LYS A 48 14.98 -1.81 11.17
CA LYS A 48 16.10 -0.87 11.04
C LYS A 48 15.77 0.41 11.80
N GLY A 49 16.10 0.42 13.08
CA GLY A 49 15.71 1.51 14.00
C GLY A 49 14.19 1.61 14.12
N LYS A 50 13.61 2.77 13.77
CA LYS A 50 12.14 2.99 13.79
C LYS A 50 11.42 2.52 12.53
N LYS A 51 12.15 1.99 11.53
CA LYS A 51 11.58 1.54 10.27
C LYS A 51 11.45 0.02 10.28
N LYS A 52 10.32 -0.49 9.79
CA LYS A 52 10.11 -1.92 9.57
C LYS A 52 10.18 -2.18 8.08
N VAL A 53 11.09 -3.04 7.68
CA VAL A 53 11.32 -3.43 6.29
C VAL A 53 10.80 -4.84 6.12
N TYR A 54 9.91 -5.05 5.16
CA TYR A 54 9.32 -6.36 4.87
C TYR A 54 9.62 -6.77 3.45
N ASP A 55 10.07 -8.00 3.27
CA ASP A 55 10.19 -8.61 1.95
C ASP A 55 8.89 -9.32 1.63
N LEU A 56 8.32 -8.99 0.48
CA LEU A 56 7.01 -9.41 0.03
C LEU A 56 7.15 -10.23 -1.25
N LEU A 57 6.42 -11.34 -1.32
CA LEU A 57 6.13 -12.02 -2.57
C LEU A 57 4.80 -11.48 -3.09
N TYR A 58 4.82 -10.78 -4.22
CA TYR A 58 3.61 -10.33 -4.91
C TYR A 58 3.07 -11.46 -5.77
N GLU A 59 1.93 -12.03 -5.39
CA GLU A 59 1.36 -13.18 -6.10
C GLU A 59 0.38 -12.74 -7.18
N THR A 60 -0.54 -11.84 -6.84
CA THR A 60 -1.62 -11.40 -7.73
C THR A 60 -1.87 -9.90 -7.62
N TYR A 61 -2.12 -9.25 -8.76
CA TYR A 61 -2.67 -7.89 -8.81
C TYR A 61 -4.12 -7.95 -9.27
N PHE A 62 -4.97 -7.10 -8.70
CA PHE A 62 -6.39 -7.02 -9.02
C PHE A 62 -6.69 -5.80 -9.88
N ASP A 63 -7.57 -5.99 -10.86
CA ASP A 63 -8.15 -4.89 -11.62
C ASP A 63 -8.98 -4.00 -10.68
N VAL A 64 -8.69 -2.69 -10.69
CA VAL A 64 -9.37 -1.72 -9.80
C VAL A 64 -9.71 -0.44 -10.54
N ASN A 65 -10.94 0.06 -10.38
CA ASN A 65 -11.42 1.30 -11.02
C ASN A 65 -11.18 1.33 -12.54
N ASP A 66 -11.46 0.20 -13.21
CA ASP A 66 -11.22 0.00 -14.64
C ASP A 66 -9.75 0.15 -15.09
N LYS A 67 -8.82 0.23 -14.13
CA LYS A 67 -7.38 0.17 -14.38
C LYS A 67 -6.96 -1.30 -14.37
N PRO A 68 -6.40 -1.81 -15.47
CA PRO A 68 -5.95 -3.19 -15.53
C PRO A 68 -4.79 -3.42 -14.57
N ALA A 69 -4.77 -4.59 -13.96
CA ALA A 69 -3.66 -5.07 -13.17
C ALA A 69 -2.34 -5.05 -13.98
N PRO A 70 -1.20 -4.68 -13.36
CA PRO A 70 0.11 -4.87 -13.98
C PRO A 70 0.33 -6.33 -14.41
N ARG A 71 0.95 -6.55 -15.58
CA ARG A 71 1.30 -7.89 -16.08
C ARG A 71 2.55 -8.44 -15.38
N GLN A 72 2.54 -8.50 -14.06
CA GLN A 72 3.65 -8.99 -13.25
C GLN A 72 3.10 -9.95 -12.20
N TRP A 73 3.72 -11.12 -12.08
CA TRP A 73 3.30 -12.19 -11.20
C TRP A 73 4.52 -12.73 -10.46
N SER A 74 4.33 -13.16 -9.21
CA SER A 74 5.37 -13.78 -8.38
C SER A 74 6.65 -12.96 -8.24
N VAL A 75 6.53 -11.63 -8.13
CA VAL A 75 7.69 -10.72 -8.02
C VAL A 75 8.02 -10.46 -6.56
N ARG A 76 9.29 -10.64 -6.19
CA ARG A 76 9.78 -10.24 -4.85
C ARG A 76 10.05 -8.75 -4.82
N ARG A 77 9.51 -8.08 -3.79
CA ARG A 77 9.68 -6.63 -3.57
C ARG A 77 9.83 -6.36 -2.08
N THR A 78 10.28 -5.16 -1.76
CA THR A 78 10.45 -4.72 -0.37
C THR A 78 9.55 -3.52 -0.10
N ILE A 79 8.83 -3.55 1.02
CA ILE A 79 8.10 -2.39 1.56
C ILE A 79 8.78 -1.91 2.84
N THR A 80 8.95 -0.60 2.97
CA THR A 80 9.35 0.02 4.23
C THR A 80 8.13 0.69 4.85
N ILE A 81 7.77 0.29 6.07
CA ILE A 81 6.72 0.91 6.87
C ILE A 81 7.37 1.76 7.95
N GLU A 82 7.07 3.06 7.93
CA GLU A 82 7.71 4.06 8.80
C GLU A 82 6.82 4.50 9.98
N CYS A 83 5.95 3.61 10.44
CA CYS A 83 5.09 3.86 11.58
C CYS A 83 4.81 2.62 12.44
N ASP A 84 4.52 2.85 13.72
CA ASP A 84 4.43 1.78 14.71
C ASP A 84 3.12 0.99 14.65
N ARG A 85 2.07 1.59 14.11
CA ARG A 85 0.68 1.08 14.14
C ARG A 85 0.44 -0.12 13.23
N VAL A 86 1.33 -0.36 12.28
CA VAL A 86 1.27 -1.53 11.40
C VAL A 86 2.46 -2.43 11.69
N LYS A 87 2.14 -3.70 11.95
CA LYS A 87 3.09 -4.79 12.07
C LYS A 87 2.56 -5.94 11.24
N LEU A 88 3.30 -6.32 10.21
CA LEU A 88 3.01 -7.52 9.42
C LEU A 88 3.76 -8.69 10.05
N ARG A 89 3.19 -9.88 9.93
CA ARG A 89 3.82 -11.13 10.40
C ARG A 89 4.39 -11.89 9.21
N VAL A 90 5.57 -12.45 9.38
CA VAL A 90 6.22 -13.33 8.39
C VAL A 90 5.38 -14.60 8.25
N GLY A 91 5.17 -15.04 7.02
CA GLY A 91 4.32 -16.18 6.67
C GLY A 91 2.85 -15.85 6.47
N ASP A 92 2.40 -14.64 6.84
CA ASP A 92 1.01 -14.23 6.65
C ASP A 92 0.82 -13.52 5.30
N ASP A 93 -0.39 -13.66 4.76
CA ASP A 93 -0.81 -13.01 3.53
C ASP A 93 -1.65 -11.75 3.78
N TYR A 94 -1.53 -10.77 2.87
CA TYR A 94 -2.21 -9.48 2.98
C TYR A 94 -2.63 -8.94 1.61
N PHE A 95 -3.70 -8.17 1.60
CA PHE A 95 -4.00 -7.23 0.52
C PHE A 95 -3.36 -5.87 0.79
N LEU A 96 -2.58 -5.39 -0.15
CA LEU A 96 -1.97 -4.06 -0.14
C LEU A 96 -2.66 -3.17 -1.18
N GLY A 97 -3.16 -2.02 -0.73
CA GLY A 97 -3.68 -0.99 -1.63
C GLY A 97 -2.76 0.22 -1.66
N CYS A 98 -2.18 0.55 -2.82
CA CYS A 98 -1.19 1.61 -2.94
C CYS A 98 -1.46 2.57 -4.11
N LYS A 99 -1.18 3.86 -3.90
CA LYS A 99 -1.13 4.86 -4.98
C LYS A 99 0.16 4.73 -5.78
N SER A 100 1.27 4.65 -5.06
CA SER A 100 2.58 4.28 -5.60
C SER A 100 3.01 3.01 -4.87
N GLU A 101 3.33 1.97 -5.63
CA GLU A 101 3.66 0.66 -5.07
C GLU A 101 4.83 0.77 -4.08
N ASN A 102 4.72 0.08 -2.94
CA ASN A 102 5.72 0.00 -1.87
C ASN A 102 6.15 1.33 -1.19
N THR A 103 5.66 2.47 -1.68
CA THR A 103 6.12 3.80 -1.28
C THR A 103 4.98 4.72 -0.83
N ASP A 104 3.77 4.53 -1.37
CA ASP A 104 2.57 5.23 -0.92
C ASP A 104 1.37 4.27 -0.79
N CYS A 105 1.47 3.36 0.16
CA CYS A 105 0.41 2.40 0.48
C CYS A 105 -0.59 3.03 1.45
N LYS A 106 -1.88 2.97 1.10
CA LYS A 106 -2.97 3.57 1.88
C LYS A 106 -3.56 2.58 2.88
N PHE A 107 -3.58 1.30 2.55
CA PHE A 107 -4.07 0.27 3.45
C PHE A 107 -3.33 -1.05 3.33
N VAL A 108 -3.37 -1.80 4.42
CA VAL A 108 -3.06 -3.23 4.48
C VAL A 108 -4.28 -3.94 5.07
N ARG A 109 -4.66 -5.08 4.52
CA ARG A 109 -5.69 -5.95 5.07
C ARG A 109 -5.16 -7.38 5.16
N PRO A 110 -5.17 -8.02 6.35
CA PRO A 110 -4.84 -9.44 6.44
C PRO A 110 -5.78 -10.27 5.55
N TYR A 111 -5.23 -11.28 4.90
CA TYR A 111 -6.00 -12.32 4.24
C TYR A 111 -6.79 -13.14 5.27
N GLY A 112 -7.89 -13.75 4.85
CA GLY A 112 -8.83 -14.46 5.73
C GLY A 112 -10.28 -14.16 5.34
N ASP A 113 -11.18 -14.12 6.32
CA ASP A 113 -12.64 -13.97 6.19
C ASP A 113 -13.09 -12.73 5.38
N LEU A 114 -12.89 -12.78 4.06
CA LEU A 114 -13.38 -11.79 3.13
C LEU A 114 -14.89 -11.89 3.06
N THR A 115 -15.55 -10.75 3.24
CA THR A 115 -17.00 -10.69 3.04
C THR A 115 -17.32 -10.90 1.56
N THR A 116 -18.53 -11.38 1.26
CA THR A 116 -19.00 -11.53 -0.14
C THR A 116 -18.87 -10.23 -0.94
N THR A 117 -19.03 -9.07 -0.29
CA THR A 117 -18.79 -7.76 -0.91
C THR A 117 -17.35 -7.60 -1.36
N GLU A 118 -16.39 -8.01 -0.54
CA GLU A 118 -14.96 -7.89 -0.85
C GLU A 118 -14.55 -8.82 -1.98
N ASN A 119 -15.06 -10.05 -2.00
CA ASN A 119 -14.81 -10.98 -3.10
C ASN A 119 -15.29 -10.40 -4.44
N LYS A 120 -16.49 -9.81 -4.46
CA LYS A 120 -17.02 -9.12 -5.65
C LYS A 120 -16.16 -7.92 -6.06
N LEU A 121 -15.74 -7.10 -5.09
CA LEU A 121 -14.88 -5.94 -5.35
C LEU A 121 -13.52 -6.32 -5.94
N LEU A 122 -12.97 -7.46 -5.54
CA LEU A 122 -11.69 -7.99 -6.03
C LEU A 122 -11.86 -8.96 -7.20
N LYS A 123 -13.10 -9.18 -7.69
CA LYS A 123 -13.42 -10.14 -8.77
C LYS A 123 -12.87 -11.55 -8.51
N LEU A 124 -12.87 -11.97 -7.25
CA LEU A 124 -12.47 -13.32 -6.83
C LEU A 124 -13.60 -14.35 -7.03
N GLN A 125 -14.84 -13.89 -7.21
CA GLN A 125 -16.06 -14.67 -7.40
C GLN A 125 -17.04 -13.89 -8.30
#